data_AF-A0A1H5QJW5-F1
#
_entry.id   AF-A0A1H5QJW5-F1
#
_cell.length_a   1.000
_cell.length_b   1.000
_cell.length_c   1.000
_cell.angle_alpha   90.00
_cell.angle_beta   90.00
_cell.angle_gamma   90.00
#
_symmetry.space_group_name_H-M   'P 1'
#
loop_
_entity.id
_entity.type
_entity.pdbx_description
1 polymer ?
#
loop_
_entity_poly.entity_id
_entity_poly.type
_entity_poly.pdbx_seq_one_letter_code
_entity_poly.pdbx_strand_id
1 'polypeptide(L)'
;MDIAAPGEMTLARLTRLDGHYRLQLMLGSFENYDEETTSALGARSTPEWPHAFARLDTPASTFLSRFGANHIHAVPGDRRAELRAVCELMGTTLDEFTRG
;
A
#
# COMPACT_ATOMS: atom_id res chain seq x y z
N MET A 1 -7.04 -9.52 -18.51
CA MET A 1 -6.82 -8.47 -17.51
C MET A 1 -5.41 -8.65 -17.00
N ASP A 2 -4.61 -7.59 -16.95
CA ASP A 2 -3.24 -7.66 -16.46
C ASP A 2 -3.23 -7.60 -14.94
N ILE A 3 -2.94 -8.73 -14.30
CA ILE A 3 -2.92 -8.88 -12.83
C ILE A 3 -1.48 -8.98 -12.34
N ALA A 4 -1.12 -8.16 -11.35
CA ALA A 4 0.17 -8.23 -10.69
C ALA A 4 0.36 -9.60 -10.01
N ALA A 5 1.58 -10.15 -10.10
CA ALA A 5 1.92 -11.40 -9.43
C ALA A 5 1.75 -11.28 -7.89
N PRO A 6 1.38 -12.37 -7.21
CA PRO A 6 1.19 -12.36 -5.77
C PRO A 6 2.54 -12.28 -5.06
N GLY A 7 2.54 -11.74 -3.84
CA GLY A 7 3.75 -11.61 -3.05
C GLY A 7 3.64 -10.57 -1.95
N GLU A 8 4.56 -10.65 -0.98
CA GLU A 8 4.69 -9.62 0.05
C GLU A 8 5.22 -8.32 -0.56
N MET A 9 4.63 -7.21 -0.14
CA MET A 9 4.92 -5.87 -0.62
C MET A 9 5.11 -4.93 0.56
N THR A 10 6.09 -4.04 0.44
CA THR A 10 6.13 -2.82 1.23
C THR A 10 5.37 -1.74 0.47
N LEU A 11 4.35 -1.18 1.11
CA LEU A 11 3.55 -0.10 0.55
C LEU A 11 3.84 1.21 1.29
N ALA A 12 4.17 2.25 0.54
CA ALA A 12 4.54 3.52 1.12
C ALA A 12 4.11 4.74 0.30
N ARG A 13 3.85 5.84 1.00
CA ARG A 13 3.63 7.15 0.39
C ARG A 13 4.15 8.26 1.29
N LEU A 14 5.01 9.11 0.73
CA LEU A 14 5.37 10.38 1.36
C LEU A 14 4.18 11.34 1.23
N THR A 15 3.71 11.85 2.35
CA THR A 15 2.59 12.81 2.44
C THR A 15 3.01 14.00 3.30
N ARG A 16 2.15 15.03 3.36
CA ARG A 16 2.30 16.16 4.30
C ARG A 16 1.08 16.22 5.21
N LEU A 17 1.33 16.50 6.48
CA LEU A 17 0.32 16.78 7.49
C LEU A 17 0.77 18.02 8.26
N ASP A 18 -0.09 19.04 8.35
CA ASP A 18 0.18 20.29 9.05
C ASP A 18 1.53 20.94 8.69
N GLY A 19 1.89 20.88 7.40
CA GLY A 19 3.14 21.46 6.87
C GLY A 19 4.37 20.56 6.97
N HIS A 20 4.31 19.48 7.75
CA HIS A 20 5.41 18.54 7.98
C HIS A 20 5.33 17.33 7.06
N TYR A 21 6.49 16.86 6.58
CA TYR A 21 6.56 15.61 5.82
C TYR A 21 6.38 14.41 6.76
N ARG A 22 5.59 13.44 6.31
CA ARG A 22 5.48 12.12 6.93
C ARG A 22 5.52 11.02 5.89
N LEU A 23 6.15 9.89 6.20
CA LEU A 23 6.09 8.69 5.40
C LEU A 23 5.02 7.76 5.99
N GLN A 24 3.95 7.55 5.23
CA GLN A 24 2.94 6.55 5.56
C GLN A 24 3.41 5.20 5.02
N LEU A 25 3.60 4.22 5.91
CA LEU A 25 4.27 2.96 5.63
C LEU A 25 3.47 1.78 6.16
N MET A 26 3.34 0.71 5.38
CA MET A 26 2.75 -0.55 5.83
C MET A 26 3.28 -1.72 5.00
N LEU A 27 3.12 -2.93 5.54
CA LEU A 27 3.18 -4.13 4.71
C LEU A 27 1.83 -4.40 4.05
N GLY A 28 1.85 -5.26 3.04
CA GLY A 28 0.69 -5.90 2.48
C GLY A 28 1.10 -7.07 1.61
N SER A 29 0.12 -7.81 1.11
CA SER A 29 0.36 -8.88 0.14
C SER A 29 -0.51 -8.66 -1.08
N PHE A 30 0.08 -8.80 -2.27
CA PHE A 30 -0.71 -9.00 -3.48
C PHE A 30 -1.20 -10.44 -3.52
N GLU A 31 -2.47 -10.60 -3.88
CA GLU A 31 -3.18 -11.88 -3.89
C GLU A 31 -3.72 -12.18 -5.28
N ASN A 32 -3.79 -13.47 -5.61
CA ASN A 32 -4.50 -13.97 -6.78
C ASN A 32 -5.80 -14.62 -6.34
N TYR A 33 -6.82 -14.53 -7.18
CA TYR A 33 -8.08 -15.26 -7.04
C TYR A 33 -8.30 -16.16 -8.26
N ASP A 34 -9.38 -16.95 -8.24
CA ASP A 34 -9.83 -17.62 -9.46
C ASP A 34 -10.26 -16.63 -10.55
N GLU A 35 -10.44 -17.13 -11.77
CA GLU A 35 -10.76 -16.32 -12.95
C GLU A 35 -12.12 -15.62 -12.81
N GLU A 36 -13.12 -16.32 -12.27
CA GLU A 36 -14.47 -15.79 -12.07
C GLU A 36 -14.46 -14.60 -11.10
N THR A 37 -13.83 -14.77 -9.94
CA THR A 37 -13.67 -13.72 -8.94
C THR A 37 -12.86 -12.55 -9.51
N THR A 38 -11.73 -12.83 -10.18
CA THR A 38 -10.89 -11.80 -10.78
C THR A 38 -11.67 -10.95 -11.78
N SER A 39 -12.42 -11.59 -12.68
CA SER A 39 -13.27 -10.93 -13.66
C SER A 39 -14.36 -10.08 -12.99
N ALA A 40 -15.07 -10.64 -12.01
CA ALA A 40 -16.12 -9.95 -11.27
C ALA A 40 -15.60 -8.74 -10.50
N LEU A 41 -14.44 -8.87 -9.82
CA LEU A 41 -13.83 -7.76 -9.09
C LEU A 41 -13.34 -6.67 -10.05
N GLY A 42 -12.68 -7.06 -11.14
CA GLY A 42 -12.14 -6.17 -12.15
C GLY A 42 -13.21 -5.31 -12.83
N ALA A 43 -14.35 -5.93 -13.16
CA ALA A 43 -15.51 -5.27 -13.77
C ALA A 43 -16.14 -4.17 -12.88
N ARG A 44 -15.87 -4.15 -11.58
CA ARG A 44 -16.33 -3.09 -10.64
C ARG A 44 -15.43 -1.87 -10.61
N SER A 45 -14.38 -1.84 -11.43
CA SER A 45 -13.40 -0.75 -11.50
C SER A 45 -13.19 -0.31 -12.95
N THR A 46 -11.95 -0.26 -13.43
CA THR A 46 -11.60 0.08 -14.81
C THR A 46 -10.84 -1.11 -15.42
N PRO A 47 -11.53 -2.02 -16.15
CA PRO A 47 -10.95 -3.29 -16.59
C PRO A 47 -9.73 -3.16 -17.52
N GLU A 48 -9.59 -2.04 -18.21
CA GLU A 48 -8.51 -1.77 -19.15
C GLU A 48 -7.18 -1.42 -18.47
N TRP A 49 -7.19 -1.14 -17.16
CA TRP A 49 -5.99 -0.81 -16.40
C TRP A 49 -5.36 -2.07 -15.78
N PRO A 50 -4.06 -2.02 -15.39
CA PRO A 50 -3.47 -3.10 -14.61
C PRO A 50 -4.04 -3.13 -13.17
N HIS A 51 -4.24 -4.31 -12.62
CA HIS A 51 -4.77 -4.49 -11.27
C HIS A 51 -3.80 -5.22 -10.35
N ALA A 52 -3.83 -4.86 -9.08
CA ALA A 52 -3.27 -5.62 -7.99
C ALA A 52 -4.33 -5.72 -6.88
N PHE A 53 -4.65 -6.94 -6.46
CA PHE A 53 -5.52 -7.14 -5.30
C PHE A 53 -4.64 -7.18 -4.04
N ALA A 54 -4.70 -6.12 -3.23
CA ALA A 54 -3.81 -5.95 -2.09
C ALA A 54 -4.56 -6.19 -0.77
N ARG A 55 -4.06 -7.12 0.03
CA ARG A 55 -4.43 -7.24 1.45
C ARG A 55 -3.43 -6.45 2.28
N LEU A 56 -3.83 -5.26 2.75
CA LEU A 56 -2.99 -4.37 3.55
C LEU A 56 -2.85 -4.86 4.99
N ASP A 57 -1.68 -4.65 5.60
CA ASP A 57 -1.41 -4.93 7.01
C ASP A 57 -1.94 -3.82 7.93
N THR A 58 -3.23 -3.50 7.80
CA THR A 58 -3.93 -2.50 8.59
C THR A 58 -5.43 -2.71 8.45
N PRO A 59 -6.25 -2.36 9.47
CA PRO A 59 -7.69 -2.38 9.31
C PRO A 59 -8.13 -1.38 8.22
N ALA A 60 -9.13 -1.77 7.41
CA ALA A 60 -9.63 -0.93 6.33
C ALA A 60 -10.12 0.45 6.82
N SER A 61 -10.79 0.50 7.98
CA SER A 61 -11.25 1.75 8.60
C SER A 61 -10.10 2.68 8.97
N THR A 62 -9.00 2.13 9.50
CA THR A 62 -7.78 2.88 9.81
C THR A 62 -7.13 3.42 8.54
N PHE A 63 -7.02 2.59 7.49
CA PHE A 63 -6.45 3.02 6.22
C PHE A 63 -7.28 4.16 5.59
N LEU A 64 -8.58 3.96 5.44
CA LEU A 64 -9.48 4.92 4.79
C LEU A 64 -9.58 6.26 5.53
N SER A 65 -9.42 6.28 6.85
CA SER A 65 -9.51 7.51 7.64
C SER A 65 -8.19 8.29 7.75
N ARG A 66 -7.04 7.60 7.68
CA ARG A 66 -5.72 8.21 7.96
C ARG A 66 -4.82 8.35 6.75
N PHE A 67 -4.96 7.51 5.73
CA PHE A 67 -4.09 7.55 4.56
C PHE A 67 -4.33 8.85 3.77
N GLY A 68 -3.29 9.65 3.61
CA GLY A 68 -3.39 11.05 3.20
C GLY A 68 -3.26 11.28 1.69
N ALA A 69 -3.41 10.23 0.88
CA ALA A 69 -3.23 10.32 -0.57
C ALA A 69 -4.12 9.32 -1.31
N ASN A 70 -4.37 9.56 -2.59
CA ASN A 70 -5.02 8.61 -3.49
C ASN A 70 -4.03 7.67 -4.20
N HIS A 71 -2.72 7.90 -4.03
CA HIS A 71 -1.66 7.10 -4.65
C HIS A 71 -0.78 6.46 -3.57
N ILE A 72 -0.35 5.23 -3.84
CA ILE A 72 0.58 4.47 -3.01
C ILE A 72 1.60 3.79 -3.92
N HIS A 73 2.84 3.68 -3.47
CA HIS A 73 3.87 2.90 -4.17
C HIS A 73 4.01 1.55 -3.48
N ALA A 74 4.20 0.50 -4.27
CA ALA A 74 4.46 -0.84 -3.76
C ALA A 74 5.82 -1.32 -4.29
N VAL A 75 6.63 -1.91 -3.42
CA VAL A 75 7.90 -2.56 -3.78
C VAL A 75 7.93 -3.98 -3.20
N PRO A 76 8.48 -4.98 -3.91
CA PRO A 76 8.53 -6.36 -3.41
C PRO A 76 9.36 -6.55 -2.13
N GLY A 77 8.80 -7.36 -1.22
CA GLY A 77 9.38 -7.76 0.08
C GLY A 77 9.24 -6.71 1.19
N ASP A 78 9.59 -7.09 2.41
CA ASP A 78 9.71 -6.16 3.55
C ASP A 78 10.97 -5.28 3.41
N ARG A 79 10.74 -3.98 3.22
CA ARG A 79 11.73 -2.89 3.09
C ARG A 79 11.54 -1.83 4.15
N ARG A 80 10.84 -2.15 5.24
CA ARG A 80 10.52 -1.17 6.28
C ARG A 80 11.77 -0.73 7.03
N ALA A 81 12.74 -1.62 7.24
CA ALA A 81 13.99 -1.27 7.91
C ALA A 81 14.74 -0.15 7.15
N GLU A 82 14.84 -0.28 5.83
CA GLU A 82 15.48 0.70 4.96
C GLU A 82 14.69 2.02 4.94
N LEU A 83 13.36 1.97 4.87
CA LEU A 83 12.53 3.18 4.88
C LEU A 83 12.53 3.89 6.23
N ARG A 84 12.60 3.15 7.35
CA ARG A 84 12.79 3.73 8.70
C ARG A 84 14.12 4.46 8.78
N ALA A 85 15.21 3.85 8.32
CA ALA A 85 16.52 4.50 8.27
C ALA A 85 16.50 5.77 7.40
N VAL A 86 15.82 5.76 6.25
CA VAL A 86 15.65 6.96 5.41
C VAL A 86 14.89 8.07 6.15
N CYS A 87 13.79 7.72 6.84
CA CYS A 87 13.03 8.68 7.65
C CYS A 87 13.90 9.34 8.73
N GLU A 88 14.70 8.54 9.44
CA GLU A 88 15.64 9.03 10.46
C GLU A 88 16.67 9.99 9.88
N LEU A 89 17.32 9.63 8.77
CA LEU A 89 18.33 10.47 8.10
C LEU A 89 17.75 11.80 7.59
N MET A 90 16.49 11.77 7.14
CA MET A 90 15.84 12.93 6.53
C MET A 90 15.01 13.76 7.53
N GLY A 91 14.95 13.37 8.80
CA GLY A 91 14.07 14.00 9.79
C GLY A 91 12.59 13.96 9.40
N THR A 92 12.16 12.91 8.70
CA THR A 92 10.78 12.73 8.24
C THR A 92 10.01 11.87 9.23
N THR A 93 8.83 12.33 9.65
CA THR A 93 7.98 11.56 10.58
C THR A 93 7.57 10.23 9.96
N LEU A 94 7.79 9.14 10.68
CA LEU A 94 7.27 7.83 10.29
C LEU A 94 5.85 7.65 10.82
N ASP A 95 4.90 7.35 9.92
CA ASP A 95 3.51 7.02 10.23
C ASP A 95 3.26 5.58 9.76
N GLU A 96 3.73 4.62 10.55
CA GLU A 96 3.66 3.20 10.22
C GLU A 96 2.32 2.59 10.68
N PHE A 97 1.66 1.88 9.78
CA PHE A 97 0.42 1.15 10.03
C PHE A 97 0.74 -0.32 10.24
N THR A 98 0.06 -0.93 11.20
CA THR A 98 0.08 -2.37 11.46
C THR A 98 -1.33 -2.85 11.76
N ARG A 99 -1.58 -4.15 11.69
CA ARG A 99 -2.89 -4.74 12.00
C ARG A 99 -3.18 -4.86 13.51
N GLY A 100 -2.22 -4.46 14.37
CA GLY A 100 -2.28 -4.66 15.83
C GLY A 100 -1.59 -5.94 16.25
#